data_AF-A0A951LWU9-F1
#
_entry.id   AF-A0A951LWU9-F1
#
_cell.length_a   1.000
_cell.length_b   1.000
_cell.length_c   1.000
_cell.angle_alpha   90.00
_cell.angle_beta   90.00
_cell.angle_gamma   90.00
#
_symmetry.space_group_name_H-M   'P 1'
#
loop_
_entity.id
_entity.type
_entity.pdbx_description
1 polymer ?
#
loop_
_entity_poly.entity_id
_entity_poly.type
_entity_poly.pdbx_seq_one_letter_code
_entity_poly.pdbx_strand_id
1 'polypeptide(L)' 'MVANPPEDMPRISPHLFYDDVAAAIDWLVKAFGFEVRVRMTDENGGVVHGELEVETGGLVLIG' A
#
# COMPACT_ATOMS: atom_id res chain seq x y z
N MET A 1 -27.44 -8.86 0.97
CA MET A 1 -26.31 -9.04 1.90
C MET A 1 -25.20 -8.11 1.46
N VAL A 2 -24.49 -7.46 2.40
CA VAL A 2 -23.32 -6.64 2.07
C VAL A 2 -22.14 -7.59 1.81
N ALA A 3 -21.37 -7.33 0.75
CA ALA A 3 -20.17 -8.11 0.45
C ALA A 3 -19.13 -7.96 1.59
N ASN A 4 -18.45 -9.06 1.94
CA ASN A 4 -17.40 -9.06 2.95
C ASN A 4 -16.19 -9.90 2.47
N PRO A 5 -15.06 -9.27 2.13
CA PRO A 5 -14.77 -7.82 2.22
C PRO A 5 -15.56 -6.97 1.20
N PRO A 6 -15.53 -5.63 1.31
CA PRO A 6 -16.04 -4.72 0.29
C PRO A 6 -15.49 -5.05 -1.10
N GLU A 7 -16.15 -4.56 -2.14
CA GLU A 7 -15.57 -4.58 -3.49
C GLU A 7 -14.25 -3.78 -3.48
N ASP A 8 -13.27 -4.22 -4.29
CA ASP A 8 -11.90 -3.66 -4.37
C ASP A 8 -11.05 -3.78 -3.09
N MET A 9 -11.42 -4.70 -2.20
CA MET A 9 -10.63 -5.10 -1.03
C MET A 9 -10.35 -6.60 -1.08
N PRO A 10 -9.08 -7.03 -1.11
CA PRO A 10 -8.76 -8.44 -1.03
C PRO A 10 -9.07 -8.99 0.38
N ARG A 11 -9.36 -10.28 0.46
CA ARG A 11 -9.64 -10.97 1.74
C ARG A 11 -8.42 -11.00 2.67
N ILE A 12 -7.22 -10.94 2.10
CA ILE A 12 -5.94 -10.95 2.81
C ILE A 12 -5.01 -10.00 2.07
N SER A 13 -4.35 -9.11 2.81
CA SER A 13 -3.29 -8.23 2.31
C SER A 13 -2.02 -8.45 3.12
N PRO A 14 -0.85 -8.64 2.50
CA PRO A 14 0.42 -8.60 3.22
C PRO A 14 0.69 -7.18 3.74
N HIS A 15 1.39 -7.09 4.88
CA HIS A 15 1.94 -5.85 5.38
C HIS A 15 3.46 -5.91 5.34
N LEU A 16 4.07 -5.00 4.60
CA LEU A 16 5.52 -4.86 4.54
C LEU A 16 5.97 -3.82 5.55
N PHE A 17 7.11 -4.07 6.19
CA PHE A 17 7.70 -3.14 7.15
C PHE A 17 9.06 -2.67 6.63
N TYR A 18 9.26 -1.35 6.57
CA TYR A 18 10.52 -0.75 6.12
C TYR A 18 10.94 0.40 7.03
N ASP A 19 12.24 0.52 7.28
CA ASP A 19 12.78 1.64 8.06
C ASP A 19 12.53 3.00 7.38
N ASP A 20 12.54 3.03 6.04
CA ASP A 20 12.18 4.18 5.22
C ASP A 20 11.03 3.82 4.28
N VAL A 21 9.81 4.00 4.78
CA VAL A 21 8.56 3.70 4.07
C VAL A 21 8.44 4.53 2.78
N ALA A 22 8.86 5.79 2.82
CA ALA A 22 8.77 6.67 1.66
C ALA A 22 9.66 6.18 0.52
N ALA A 23 10.92 5.86 0.82
CA ALA A 23 11.85 5.31 -0.16
C ALA A 23 11.42 3.93 -0.66
N ALA A 24 10.85 3.10 0.21
CA ALA A 24 10.35 1.78 -0.16
C ALA A 24 9.18 1.86 -1.15
N ILE A 25 8.22 2.77 -0.92
CA ILE A 25 7.12 3.02 -1.87
C ILE A 25 7.68 3.42 -3.23
N ASP A 26 8.55 4.44 -3.28
CA ASP A 26 9.12 4.94 -4.54
C ASP A 26 9.87 3.85 -5.31
N TRP A 27 10.60 3.00 -4.59
CA TRP A 27 11.31 1.87 -5.18
C TRP A 27 10.35 0.80 -5.71
N LEU A 28 9.32 0.42 -4.95
CA LEU A 28 8.36 -0.62 -5.35
C LEU A 28 7.57 -0.19 -6.59
N VAL A 29 7.15 1.07 -6.66
CA VAL A 29 6.52 1.67 -7.85
C VAL A 29 7.45 1.56 -9.04
N LYS A 30 8.71 1.99 -8.90
CA LYS A 30 9.68 1.98 -10.00
C LYS A 30 10.09 0.59 -10.46
N ALA A 31 10.26 -0.35 -9.52
CA ALA A 31 10.81 -1.66 -9.78
C ALA A 31 9.77 -2.66 -10.29
N PHE A 32 8.55 -2.59 -9.76
CA PHE A 32 7.48 -3.55 -10.05
C PHE A 32 6.28 -2.94 -10.76
N GLY A 33 6.23 -1.62 -10.94
CA GLY A 33 5.07 -0.95 -11.53
C GLY A 33 3.85 -0.93 -10.59
N PHE A 34 4.05 -1.02 -9.27
CA PHE A 34 2.95 -0.86 -8.33
C PHE A 34 2.36 0.56 -8.42
N GLU A 35 1.07 0.68 -8.18
CA GLU A 35 0.38 1.96 -8.12
C GLU A 35 0.13 2.39 -6.67
N VAL A 36 0.34 3.66 -6.37
CA VAL A 36 0.09 4.18 -5.02
C VAL A 36 -1.39 4.51 -4.89
N ARG A 37 -2.10 3.72 -4.10
CA ARG A 37 -3.51 3.97 -3.76
C ARG A 37 -3.63 4.94 -2.60
N VAL A 38 -2.81 4.76 -1.57
CA VAL A 38 -2.76 5.62 -0.38
C VAL A 38 -1.32 5.90 0.00
N ARG A 39 -1.04 7.14 0.37
CA ARG A 39 0.20 7.55 1.03
C ARG A 39 -0.14 8.50 2.17
N MET A 40 -0.10 7.97 3.39
CA MET A 40 -0.47 8.70 4.60
C MET A 40 0.79 9.20 5.30
N THR A 41 0.77 10.49 5.66
CA THR A 41 1.85 11.13 6.40
C THR A 41 1.41 11.53 7.81
N ASP A 42 2.36 11.55 8.74
CA ASP A 42 2.17 12.17 10.06
C ASP A 42 2.26 13.71 9.99
N GLU A 43 2.17 14.37 11.16
CA GLU A 43 2.27 15.83 11.29
C GLU A 43 3.66 16.38 10.94
N ASN A 44 4.69 15.54 10.94
CA ASN A 44 6.06 15.90 10.59
C ASN A 44 6.38 15.63 9.11
N GLY A 45 5.43 15.10 8.34
CA GLY A 45 5.58 14.74 6.94
C GLY A 45 6.23 13.37 6.69
N GLY A 46 6.46 12.58 7.73
CA GLY A 46 6.94 11.21 7.61
C GLY A 46 5.83 10.29 7.10
N VAL A 47 6.13 9.40 6.16
CA VAL A 47 5.16 8.41 5.69
C VAL A 47 5.01 7.32 6.75
N VAL A 48 3.81 7.16 7.28
CA VAL A 48 3.49 6.20 8.36
C VAL A 48 2.65 5.01 7.88
N HIS A 49 2.01 5.15 6.71
CA HIS A 49 1.24 4.09 6.10
C HIS A 49 1.09 4.32 4.60
N GLY A 50 1.09 3.24 3.82
CA GLY A 50 0.76 3.27 2.41
C GLY A 50 -0.03 2.02 1.99
N GLU A 51 -0.75 2.18 0.89
CA GLU A 51 -1.43 1.10 0.19
C GLU A 51 -0.95 1.10 -1.26
N LEU A 52 -0.42 -0.03 -1.71
CA LEU A 52 0.07 -0.23 -3.06
C LEU A 52 -0.79 -1.27 -3.78
N GLU A 53 -1.23 -0.94 -4.98
CA GLU A 53 -1.99 -1.84 -5.84
C GLU A 53 -1.05 -2.50 -6.87
N VAL A 54 -1.22 -3.80 -7.04
CA VAL A 54 -0.58 -4.61 -8.07
C VAL A 54 -1.58 -4.80 -9.20
N GLU A 55 -1.13 -4.75 -10.46
CA GLU A 55 -1.96 -4.80 -11.68
C GLU A 55 -3.03 -5.92 -11.68
N THR A 56 -2.79 -7.01 -10.96
CA THR A 56 -3.75 -8.13 -10.80
C THR A 56 -4.80 -7.92 -9.70
N GLY A 57 -4.99 -6.69 -9.21
CA GLY A 57 -5.93 -6.34 -8.12
C GLY A 57 -5.44 -6.75 -6.72
N GLY A 58 -4.13 -6.95 -6.55
CA GLY A 58 -3.54 -7.27 -5.25
C GLY A 58 -3.27 -5.99 -4.44
N LEU A 59 -3.63 -5.98 -3.16
CA LEU A 59 -3.32 -4.86 -2.25
C LEU A 59 -2.19 -5.22 -1.31
N VAL A 60 -1.17 -4.37 -1.24
CA VAL A 60 -0.07 -4.46 -0.29
C VAL A 60 -0.14 -3.27 0.66
N LEU A 61 -0.14 -3.55 1.96
CA LEU A 61 0.00 -2.52 2.99
C LEU A 61 1.48 -2.31 3.30
N ILE A 62 1.88 -1.09 3.59
CA ILE A 62 3.26 -0.75 3.95
C ILE A 62 3.29 0.31 5.04
N GLY A 63 4.29 0.24 5.93
CA GLY A 63 4.51 1.17 7.03
C GLY A 63 5.80 0.88 7.77
#